data_AF-A0AAU0P998-F1
#
_entry.id   AF-A0AAU0P998-F1
#
_cell.length_a   1.000
_cell.length_b   1.000
_cell.length_c   1.000
_cell.angle_alpha   90.00
_cell.angle_beta   90.00
_cell.angle_gamma   90.00
#
_symmetry.space_group_name_H-M   'P 1'
#
loop_
_entity.id
_entity.type
_entity.pdbx_description
1 polymer ?
#
loop_
_entity_poly.entity_id
_entity_poly.type
_entity_poly.pdbx_seq_one_letter_code
_entity_poly.pdbx_strand_id
1 'polypeptide(L)'
;MSIQKELKEIINNEVLVEIEDHIDDIFEIIAAKKDTPELKEELENMQEMKKDFEELLKDLEAGEIDDEEAQEIYDEIVDMLEGSNED
;
A
#
# COMPACT_ATOMS: atom_id res chain seq x y z
N MET A 1 6.65 17.48 -9.69
CA MET A 1 7.05 16.62 -10.82
C MET A 1 5.81 16.43 -11.69
N SER A 2 5.59 15.32 -12.41
CA SER A 2 4.21 14.99 -12.82
C SER A 2 3.49 14.35 -11.65
N ILE A 3 2.17 14.50 -11.56
CA ILE A 3 1.37 13.91 -10.48
C ILE A 3 1.49 12.39 -10.46
N GLN A 4 1.52 11.74 -11.62
CA GLN A 4 1.81 10.30 -11.74
C GLN A 4 3.13 9.88 -11.08
N LYS A 5 4.15 10.75 -11.14
CA LYS A 5 5.44 10.49 -10.49
C LYS A 5 5.35 10.64 -8.97
N GLU A 6 4.61 11.64 -8.49
CA GLU A 6 4.38 11.87 -7.06
C GLU A 6 3.54 10.72 -6.47
N LEU A 7 2.48 10.29 -7.16
CA LEU A 7 1.71 9.09 -6.83
C LEU A 7 2.59 7.83 -6.77
N LYS A 8 3.45 7.63 -7.77
CA LYS A 8 4.40 6.51 -7.74
C LYS A 8 5.37 6.58 -6.56
N GLU A 9 5.85 7.77 -6.23
CA GLU A 9 6.79 7.97 -5.12
C GLU A 9 6.13 7.70 -3.77
N ILE A 10 4.91 8.18 -3.52
CA ILE A 10 4.20 7.95 -2.25
C ILE A 10 3.81 6.47 -2.08
N ILE A 11 3.35 5.80 -3.14
CA ILE A 11 3.02 4.37 -3.08
C ILE A 11 4.28 3.56 -2.74
N ASN A 12 5.42 3.83 -3.38
CA ASN A 12 6.64 3.04 -3.16
C ASN A 12 7.35 3.34 -1.83
N ASN A 13 7.37 4.60 -1.41
CA ASN A 13 8.19 5.02 -0.27
C ASN A 13 7.44 5.06 1.06
N GLU A 14 6.10 5.11 1.02
CA GLU A 14 5.28 5.20 2.22
C GLU A 14 4.33 4.00 2.29
N VAL A 15 3.35 3.92 1.39
CA VAL A 15 2.26 2.93 1.47
C VAL A 15 2.77 1.48 1.44
N LEU A 16 3.59 1.12 0.45
CA LEU A 16 4.12 -0.23 0.34
C LEU A 16 5.08 -0.57 1.48
N VAL A 17 5.81 0.42 2.01
CA VAL A 17 6.71 0.21 3.15
C VAL A 17 5.91 -0.16 4.39
N GLU A 18 4.83 0.57 4.69
CA GLU A 18 3.95 0.24 5.82
C GLU A 18 3.30 -1.13 5.68
N ILE A 19 2.84 -1.49 4.48
CA ILE A 19 2.27 -2.80 4.21
C ILE A 19 3.33 -3.90 4.40
N GLU A 20 4.54 -3.70 3.89
CA GLU A 20 5.65 -4.66 4.05
C GLU A 20 6.05 -4.83 5.52
N ASP A 21 6.15 -3.73 6.28
CA ASP A 21 6.45 -3.76 7.72
C ASP A 21 5.38 -4.56 8.49
N HIS A 22 4.10 -4.34 8.19
CA HIS A 22 3.00 -5.07 8.84
C HIS A 22 2.97 -6.57 8.45
N ILE A 23 3.27 -6.89 7.19
CA ILE A 23 3.43 -8.27 6.73
C ILE A 23 4.57 -8.97 7.50
N ASP A 24 5.71 -8.29 7.65
CA ASP A 24 6.86 -8.82 8.37
C ASP A 24 6.54 -9.06 9.86
N ASP A 25 5.84 -8.14 10.52
CA ASP A 25 5.35 -8.31 11.89
C ASP A 25 4.46 -9.55 12.04
N ILE A 26 3.51 -9.76 11.12
CA ILE A 26 2.66 -10.96 11.12
C ILE A 26 3.52 -12.22 10.92
N PHE A 27 4.50 -12.19 10.03
CA PHE A 27 5.42 -13.31 9.83
C PHE A 27 6.25 -13.61 11.07
N GLU A 28 6.72 -12.61 11.80
CA GLU A 28 7.44 -12.82 13.07
C GLU A 28 6.55 -13.50 14.12
N ILE A 29 5.29 -13.10 14.22
CA ILE A 29 4.31 -13.70 15.15
C ILE A 29 4.04 -15.16 14.77
N ILE A 30 3.83 -15.45 13.49
CA ILE A 30 3.64 -16.81 12.96
C ILE A 30 4.88 -17.67 13.24
N ALA A 31 6.08 -17.14 12.98
CA ALA A 31 7.36 -17.83 13.21
C ALA A 31 7.58 -18.15 14.70
N ALA A 32 7.07 -17.31 15.61
CA ALA A 32 7.05 -17.55 17.05
C ALA A 32 6.06 -18.66 17.49
N LYS A 33 5.46 -19.40 16.54
CA LYS A 33 4.46 -20.46 16.75
C LYS A 33 3.18 -19.98 17.43
N LYS A 34 2.82 -18.72 17.24
CA LYS A 34 1.53 -18.16 17.63
C LYS A 34 0.59 -18.06 16.43
N ASP A 35 0.69 -19.00 15.48
CA ASP A 35 -0.13 -18.96 14.27
C ASP A 35 -1.60 -19.27 14.60
N THR A 36 -2.47 -18.32 14.30
CA THR A 36 -3.92 -18.49 14.37
C THR A 36 -4.50 -18.39 12.95
N PRO A 37 -5.70 -18.93 12.71
CA PRO A 37 -6.42 -18.69 11.46
C PRO A 37 -6.59 -17.20 11.16
N GLU A 38 -6.85 -16.41 12.20
CA GLU A 38 -7.03 -14.95 12.11
C GLU A 38 -5.76 -14.26 11.58
N LEU A 39 -4.57 -14.62 12.08
CA LEU A 39 -3.31 -14.04 11.58
C LEU A 39 -3.00 -14.44 10.14
N LYS A 40 -3.45 -15.63 9.70
CA LYS A 40 -3.27 -16.06 8.31
C LYS A 40 -4.20 -15.32 7.36
N GLU A 41 -5.43 -15.07 7.79
CA GLU A 41 -6.38 -14.23 7.06
C GLU A 41 -5.88 -12.78 6.97
N GLU A 42 -5.36 -12.24 8.08
CA GLU A 42 -4.75 -10.92 8.10
C GLU A 42 -3.55 -10.83 7.15
N LEU A 43 -2.65 -11.83 7.17
CA LEU A 43 -1.53 -11.90 6.24
C LEU A 43 -1.99 -11.93 4.78
N GLU A 44 -3.02 -12.72 4.46
CA GLU A 44 -3.58 -12.83 3.12
C GLU A 44 -4.16 -11.49 2.65
N ASN A 45 -4.93 -10.81 3.50
CA ASN A 45 -5.48 -9.49 3.22
C ASN A 45 -4.39 -8.45 2.94
N MET A 46 -3.29 -8.47 3.70
CA MET A 46 -2.19 -7.52 3.53
C MET A 46 -1.39 -7.81 2.26
N GLN A 47 -1.20 -9.09 1.91
CA GLN A 47 -0.58 -9.48 0.65
C GLN A 47 -1.45 -9.12 -0.56
N GLU A 48 -2.78 -9.21 -0.44
CA GLU A 48 -3.72 -8.77 -1.47
C GLU A 48 -3.64 -7.25 -1.65
N MET A 49 -3.69 -6.47 -0.57
CA MET A 49 -3.55 -5.02 -0.61
C MET A 49 -2.22 -4.59 -1.25
N LYS A 50 -1.11 -5.25 -0.89
CA LYS A 50 0.19 -5.03 -1.54
C LYS A 50 0.11 -5.23 -3.05
N LYS A 51 -0.51 -6.33 -3.48
CA LYS A 51 -0.65 -6.68 -4.88
C LYS A 51 -1.47 -5.64 -5.65
N ASP A 52 -2.53 -5.11 -5.05
CA ASP A 52 -3.37 -4.09 -5.66
C ASP A 52 -2.57 -2.80 -5.92
N PHE A 53 -1.75 -2.35 -4.96
CA PHE A 53 -0.84 -1.22 -5.17
C PHE A 53 0.27 -1.52 -6.19
N GLU A 54 0.80 -2.73 -6.23
CA GLU A 54 1.76 -3.14 -7.27
C GLU A 54 1.14 -3.20 -8.68
N GLU A 55 -0.15 -3.53 -8.81
CA GLU A 55 -0.89 -3.47 -10.07
C GLU A 55 -1.14 -2.01 -10.47
N LEU A 56 -1.56 -1.16 -9.54
CA LEU A 56 -1.69 0.29 -9.75
C LEU A 56 -0.40 0.93 -10.26
N LEU A 57 0.76 0.53 -9.70
CA LEU A 57 2.06 0.99 -10.17
C LEU A 57 2.38 0.56 -11.60
N LYS A 58 1.97 -0.65 -12.01
CA LYS A 58 2.15 -1.12 -13.39
C LYS A 58 1.28 -0.32 -14.36
N ASP A 59 0.05 -0.01 -13.96
CA ASP A 59 -0.88 0.77 -14.77
C ASP A 59 -0.37 2.21 -14.95
N LEU A 60 0.23 2.80 -13.91
CA LEU A 60 0.95 4.08 -13.98
C LEU A 60 2.15 4.02 -14.93
N GLU A 61 2.95 2.95 -14.88
CA GLU A 61 4.09 2.76 -15.79
C GLU A 61 3.68 2.52 -17.25
N ALA A 62 2.54 1.86 -17.46
CA ALA A 62 1.95 1.61 -18.76
C ALA A 62 1.31 2.88 -19.36
N GLY A 63 1.11 3.93 -18.56
CA GLY A 63 0.40 5.14 -18.95
C GLY A 63 -1.10 4.88 -19.15
N GLU A 64 -1.65 3.89 -18.44
CA GLU A 64 -3.07 3.56 -18.44
C GLU A 64 -3.89 4.45 -17.51
N ILE A 65 -3.21 5.13 -16.58
CA ILE A 65 -3.77 6.10 -15.64
C ILE A 65 -3.36 7.49 -16.10
N ASP A 66 -4.32 8.37 -16.33
CA ASP A 66 -4.02 9.76 -16.72
C ASP A 66 -3.71 10.67 -15.52
N ASP A 67 -3.41 11.95 -15.78
CA ASP A 67 -3.04 12.90 -14.72
C ASP A 67 -4.24 13.25 -13.81
N GLU A 68 -5.49 13.21 -14.30
CA GLU A 68 -6.69 13.48 -13.48
C GLU A 68 -6.96 12.29 -12.54
N GLU A 69 -6.93 11.07 -13.08
CA GLU A 69 -7.07 9.84 -12.28
C GLU A 69 -5.94 9.71 -11.25
N ALA A 70 -4.68 10.00 -11.65
CA ALA A 70 -3.55 9.96 -10.73
C ALA A 70 -3.67 11.00 -9.60
N GLN A 71 -4.27 12.16 -9.88
CA GLN A 71 -4.52 13.17 -8.85
C GLN A 71 -5.55 12.69 -7.83
N GLU A 72 -6.68 12.14 -8.29
CA GLU A 72 -7.72 11.61 -7.38
C GLU A 72 -7.17 10.53 -6.45
N ILE A 73 -6.42 9.58 -7.01
CA ILE A 73 -5.81 8.49 -6.22
C ILE A 73 -4.75 9.03 -5.25
N TYR A 74 -3.95 10.01 -5.68
CA TYR A 74 -2.96 10.63 -4.81
C TYR A 74 -3.62 11.33 -3.63
N ASP A 75 -4.66 12.13 -3.88
CA ASP A 75 -5.37 12.84 -2.82
C ASP A 75 -6.04 11.87 -1.85
N GLU A 76 -6.63 10.77 -2.33
CA GLU A 76 -7.18 9.72 -1.47
C GLU A 76 -6.11 9.05 -0.59
N ILE A 77 -4.94 8.74 -1.13
CA ILE A 77 -3.83 8.13 -0.37
C ILE A 77 -3.31 9.12 0.68
N VAL A 78 -3.10 10.39 0.30
CA VAL A 78 -2.65 11.43 1.23
C VAL A 78 -3.67 11.63 2.34
N ASP A 79 -4.97 11.69 2.03
CA ASP A 79 -6.02 11.81 3.04
C ASP A 79 -6.02 10.61 4.02
N MET A 80 -5.75 9.39 3.55
CA MET A 80 -5.62 8.21 4.42
C MET A 80 -4.38 8.29 5.34
N LEU A 81 -3.26 8.79 4.82
CA LEU A 81 -2.00 8.95 5.57
C LEU A 81 -2.08 10.12 6.56
N GLU A 82 -2.57 11.28 6.14
CA GLU A 82 -2.71 12.48 6.97
C GLU A 82 -3.86 12.34 7.98
N GLY A 83 -4.95 11.65 7.62
CA GLY A 83 -6.02 11.28 8.54
C GLY A 83 -5.57 10.36 9.69
N SER A 84 -4.38 9.76 9.57
CA SER A 84 -3.71 9.02 10.66
C SER A 84 -2.79 9.91 11.52
N ASN A 85 -2.60 11.19 11.17
CA ASN A 85 -1.68 12.14 11.80
C ASN A 85 -2.37 13.33 12.50
N GLU A 86 -3.71 13.44 12.46
CA GLU A 86 -4.48 14.40 13.26
C GLU A 86 -4.97 13.77 14.59
N ASP A 87 -4.05 13.53 15.52
CA ASP A 87 -4.30 13.38 16.98
C ASP A 87 -3.39 14.30 17.81
#